data_AF-A0A3D6B4Z2-F1
#
_entry.id   AF-A0A3D6B4Z2-F1
#
_cell.length_a   1.000
_cell.length_b   1.000
_cell.length_c   1.000
_cell.angle_alpha   90.00
_cell.angle_beta   90.00
_cell.angle_gamma   90.00
#
_symmetry.space_group_name_H-M   'P 1'
#
loop_
_entity.id
_entity.type
_entity.pdbx_description
1 polymer ?
#
loop_
_entity_poly.entity_id
_entity_poly.type
_entity_poly.pdbx_seq_one_letter_code
_entity_poly.pdbx_strand_id
1 'polypeptide(L)'
;MADIKYNYYGMLGLSVETFEGDSKKLAEIAEKKIKEWQGNINIDIQNKAYVHGGKIRETIGNRNIWKNLYYKYREHIVNEISSEIIFFVDDGSIEQKDITFLAERYSVGSEFIKNICSVYGYDVVEHVSEKFKSEFSLEKLKPKAYLFIQETQKAINELGASSLMDLLASLEISGLEIIIDESTPKDEVLWALAELERKWGKIPANGSKGSQKAHISRICAGFTKFLKDNPFSEYIQYLNYNGAKSVLDKLSNIGVKELTPNAVNSTVSKLAEFVEGDMGKALRILEDYCSSKGISMPTRI
;
A
#
# COMPACT_ATOMS: atom_id res chain seq x y z
N MET A 1 14.89 -5.15 13.67
CA MET A 1 14.56 -4.10 12.67
C MET A 1 13.47 -3.24 13.27
N ALA A 2 13.65 -1.92 13.34
CA ALA A 2 12.66 -1.04 13.96
C ALA A 2 11.45 -0.89 13.02
N ASP A 3 10.29 -1.29 13.51
CA ASP A 3 8.98 -1.19 12.88
C ASP A 3 8.75 0.25 12.38
N ILE A 4 8.61 0.45 11.06
CA ILE A 4 8.45 1.78 10.42
C ILE A 4 7.10 2.43 10.80
N LYS A 5 6.20 1.67 11.45
CA LYS A 5 4.88 2.12 11.90
C LYS A 5 4.90 3.38 12.79
N TYR A 6 6.04 3.68 13.46
CA TYR A 6 6.15 4.84 14.36
C TYR A 6 7.50 5.58 14.21
N ASN A 7 7.70 6.33 13.12
CA ASN A 7 8.83 7.26 13.00
C ASN A 7 8.53 8.58 13.75
N TYR A 8 9.15 8.79 14.92
CA TYR A 8 8.89 9.96 15.77
C TYR A 8 9.27 11.31 15.14
N TYR A 9 10.24 11.34 14.23
CA TYR A 9 10.63 12.56 13.54
C TYR A 9 9.48 13.06 12.65
N GLY A 10 8.90 12.16 11.86
CA GLY A 10 7.72 12.44 11.04
C GLY A 10 6.46 12.71 11.88
N MET A 11 6.27 12.01 13.01
CA MET A 11 5.12 12.25 13.90
C MET A 11 5.09 13.67 14.49
N LEU A 12 6.25 14.30 14.68
CA LEU A 12 6.36 15.69 15.13
C LEU A 12 6.11 16.71 14.00
N GLY A 13 5.93 16.28 12.75
CA GLY A 13 5.74 17.16 11.60
C GLY A 13 7.01 17.94 11.24
N LEU A 14 8.18 17.38 11.53
CA LEU A 14 9.45 18.01 11.22
C LEU A 14 9.80 17.86 9.73
N SER A 15 10.46 18.87 9.18
CA SER A 15 10.84 18.89 7.76
C SER A 15 11.79 17.74 7.42
N VAL A 16 11.48 17.06 6.32
CA VAL A 16 12.34 16.04 5.72
C VAL A 16 13.61 16.63 5.07
N GLU A 17 13.57 17.92 4.72
CA GLU A 17 14.66 18.61 4.02
C GLU A 17 15.81 18.98 4.95
N THR A 18 15.50 19.31 6.20
CA THR A 18 16.47 19.82 7.18
C THR A 18 16.41 19.02 8.48
N PHE A 19 17.57 18.54 8.93
CA PHE A 19 17.70 17.91 10.25
C PHE A 19 17.61 18.94 11.38
N GLU A 20 16.59 18.83 12.23
CA GLU A 20 16.51 19.57 13.49
C GLU A 20 17.18 18.77 14.61
N GLY A 21 18.21 19.36 15.21
CA GLY A 21 19.05 18.74 16.24
C GLY A 21 19.12 19.51 17.55
N ASP A 22 18.47 20.66 17.67
CA ASP A 22 18.41 21.43 18.91
C ASP A 22 17.45 20.75 19.90
N SER A 23 18.01 20.17 20.96
CA SER A 23 17.24 19.44 21.98
C SER A 23 16.19 20.30 22.69
N LYS A 24 16.42 21.61 22.86
CA LYS A 24 15.46 22.51 23.52
C LYS A 24 14.27 22.76 22.61
N LYS A 25 14.55 23.11 21.35
CA LYS A 25 13.52 23.33 20.33
C LYS A 25 12.70 22.06 20.06
N LEU A 26 13.37 20.91 20.00
CA LEU A 26 12.71 19.61 19.85
C LEU A 26 11.80 19.29 21.05
N ALA A 27 12.24 19.57 22.28
CA ALA A 27 11.41 19.38 23.45
C ALA A 27 10.16 20.28 23.43
N GLU A 28 10.30 21.54 23.03
CA GLU A 28 9.17 22.47 22.88
C GLU A 28 8.16 21.99 21.83
N ILE A 29 8.64 21.54 20.66
CA ILE A 29 7.81 20.97 19.59
C ILE A 29 7.10 19.72 20.08
N ALA A 30 7.83 18.82 20.76
CA ALA A 30 7.28 17.58 21.29
C ALA A 30 6.19 17.83 22.33
N GLU A 31 6.41 18.72 23.31
CA GLU A 31 5.39 19.02 24.33
C GLU A 31 4.17 19.71 23.73
N LYS A 32 4.35 20.59 22.74
CA LYS A 32 3.24 21.20 22.01
C LYS A 32 2.41 20.12 21.31
N LYS A 33 3.05 19.18 20.60
CA LYS A 33 2.37 18.11 19.86
C LYS A 33 1.69 17.10 20.78
N ILE A 34 2.32 16.75 21.90
CA ILE A 34 1.76 15.85 22.91
C ILE A 34 0.50 16.48 23.54
N LYS A 35 0.53 17.78 23.87
CA LYS A 35 -0.66 18.50 24.39
C LYS A 35 -1.78 18.56 23.36
N GLU A 36 -1.46 18.80 22.09
CA GLU A 36 -2.43 18.75 20.98
C GLU A 36 -3.13 17.38 20.90
N TRP A 37 -2.36 16.30 21.00
CA TRP A 37 -2.93 14.94 20.99
C TRP A 37 -3.79 14.65 22.22
N GLN A 38 -3.36 15.07 23.41
CA GLN A 38 -4.12 14.92 24.66
C GLN A 38 -5.46 15.67 24.62
N GLY A 39 -5.49 16.84 24.00
CA GLY A 39 -6.70 17.67 23.88
C GLY A 39 -7.62 17.29 22.72
N ASN A 40 -7.30 16.26 21.93
CA ASN A 40 -8.08 15.88 20.76
C ASN A 40 -9.37 15.14 21.16
N ILE A 41 -10.46 15.30 20.43
CA ILE A 41 -11.74 14.63 20.71
C ILE A 41 -11.70 13.11 20.40
N ASN A 42 -10.78 12.67 19.53
CA ASN A 42 -10.66 11.28 19.13
C ASN A 42 -9.74 10.50 20.09
N ILE A 43 -10.27 9.43 20.68
CA ILE A 43 -9.56 8.59 21.65
C ILE A 43 -8.30 7.93 21.07
N ASP A 44 -8.29 7.58 19.78
CA ASP A 44 -7.11 7.01 19.13
C ASP A 44 -5.96 8.03 19.03
N ILE A 45 -6.31 9.32 18.87
CA ILE A 45 -5.32 10.40 18.86
C ILE A 45 -4.84 10.69 20.29
N GLN A 46 -5.73 10.69 21.28
CA GLN A 46 -5.34 10.79 22.69
C GLN A 46 -4.38 9.67 23.11
N ASN A 47 -4.66 8.43 22.67
CA ASN A 47 -3.83 7.27 22.95
C ASN A 47 -2.40 7.43 22.40
N LYS A 48 -2.19 8.18 21.30
CA LYS A 48 -0.84 8.48 20.79
C LYS A 48 0.01 9.23 21.81
N ALA A 49 -0.57 10.17 22.55
CA ALA A 49 0.15 10.91 23.58
C ALA A 49 0.63 10.00 24.72
N TYR A 50 -0.24 9.09 25.17
CA TYR A 50 0.06 8.17 26.25
C TYR A 50 1.09 7.11 25.83
N VAL A 51 0.96 6.54 24.62
CA VAL A 51 1.81 5.47 24.13
C VAL A 51 3.17 5.97 23.61
N HIS A 52 3.20 7.12 22.95
CA HIS A 52 4.41 7.60 22.25
C HIS A 52 5.08 8.79 22.93
N GLY A 53 4.38 9.57 23.75
CA GLY A 53 4.94 10.79 24.34
C GLY A 53 6.19 10.56 25.19
N GLY A 54 6.20 9.50 26.01
CA GLY A 54 7.39 9.12 26.79
C GLY A 54 8.59 8.75 25.91
N LYS A 55 8.36 7.95 24.87
CA LYS A 55 9.40 7.51 23.93
C LYS A 55 9.96 8.68 23.12
N ILE A 56 9.12 9.63 22.69
CA ILE A 56 9.57 10.83 21.98
C ILE A 56 10.55 11.64 22.84
N ARG A 57 10.21 11.89 24.12
CA ARG A 57 11.09 12.61 25.06
C ARG A 57 12.43 11.92 25.25
N GLU A 58 12.41 10.61 25.46
CA GLU A 58 13.62 9.80 25.61
C GLU A 58 14.49 9.86 24.35
N THR A 59 13.87 9.80 23.17
CA THR A 59 14.60 9.76 21.91
C THR A 59 15.23 11.11 21.56
N ILE A 60 14.57 12.23 21.88
CA ILE A 60 15.14 13.58 21.73
C ILE A 60 16.39 13.75 22.60
N GLY A 61 16.39 13.13 23.79
CA GLY A 61 17.55 13.11 24.68
C GLY A 61 18.77 12.36 24.10
N ASN A 62 18.60 11.55 23.06
CA ASN A 62 19.66 10.79 22.41
C ASN A 62 19.87 11.23 20.95
N ARG A 63 20.86 12.12 20.75
CA ARG A 63 21.19 12.70 19.44
C ARG A 63 21.44 11.66 18.33
N ASN A 64 22.09 10.54 18.66
CA ASN A 64 22.41 9.51 17.65
C ASN A 64 21.15 8.76 17.20
N ILE A 65 20.27 8.42 18.14
CA ILE A 65 18.99 7.78 17.80
C ILE A 65 18.11 8.75 17.02
N TRP A 66 18.05 10.02 17.43
CA TRP A 66 17.30 11.06 16.74
C TRP A 66 17.76 11.27 15.29
N LYS A 67 19.08 11.33 15.06
CA LYS A 67 19.67 11.45 13.73
C LYS A 67 19.35 10.24 12.85
N ASN A 68 19.36 9.03 13.40
CA ASN A 68 18.96 7.82 12.67
C ASN A 68 17.48 7.83 12.29
N LEU A 69 16.60 8.34 13.15
CA LEU A 69 15.18 8.49 12.83
C LEU A 69 14.95 9.48 11.69
N TYR A 70 15.69 10.59 11.67
CA TYR A 70 15.68 11.54 10.56
C TYR A 70 16.07 10.87 9.23
N TYR A 71 17.19 10.15 9.18
CA TYR A 71 17.62 9.51 7.93
C TYR A 71 16.62 8.47 7.43
N LYS A 72 16.06 7.64 8.33
CA LYS A 72 15.01 6.68 7.96
C LYS A 72 13.75 7.36 7.46
N TYR A 73 13.35 8.46 8.08
CA TYR A 73 12.20 9.24 7.63
C TYR A 73 12.45 9.82 6.24
N ARG A 74 13.61 10.44 6.05
CA ARG A 74 14.01 11.02 4.77
C ARG A 74 14.09 10.00 3.65
N GLU A 75 14.74 8.87 3.90
CA GLU A 75 14.83 7.78 2.93
C GLU A 75 13.44 7.25 2.55
N HIS A 76 12.55 7.04 3.53
CA HIS A 76 11.18 6.62 3.26
C HIS A 76 10.42 7.62 2.37
N ILE A 77 10.44 8.91 2.70
CA ILE A 77 9.78 9.95 1.91
C ILE A 77 10.41 10.09 0.52
N VAL A 78 11.74 10.03 0.40
CA VAL A 78 12.42 10.04 -0.90
C VAL A 78 11.99 8.84 -1.74
N ASN A 79 11.88 7.65 -1.15
CA ASN A 79 11.44 6.45 -1.88
C ASN A 79 9.97 6.57 -2.32
N GLU A 80 9.10 7.12 -1.48
CA GLU A 80 7.71 7.40 -1.86
C GLU A 80 7.64 8.40 -3.01
N ILE A 81 8.30 9.56 -2.90
CA ILE A 81 8.35 10.58 -3.95
C ILE A 81 8.92 9.98 -5.24
N SER A 82 10.03 9.23 -5.18
CA SER A 82 10.67 8.60 -6.34
C SER A 82 9.73 7.61 -7.03
N SER A 83 8.95 6.87 -6.24
CA SER A 83 7.94 5.94 -6.76
C SER A 83 6.73 6.66 -7.39
N GLU A 84 6.45 7.90 -6.97
CA GLU A 84 5.40 8.73 -7.56
C GLU A 84 5.87 9.52 -8.79
N ILE A 85 7.13 9.98 -8.83
CA ILE A 85 7.71 10.75 -9.95
C ILE A 85 7.55 10.01 -11.28
N ILE A 86 7.65 8.67 -11.29
CA ILE A 86 7.49 7.87 -12.51
C ILE A 86 6.15 8.08 -13.23
N PHE A 87 5.12 8.57 -12.53
CA PHE A 87 3.81 8.85 -13.12
C PHE A 87 3.76 10.19 -13.87
N PHE A 88 4.74 11.07 -13.65
CA PHE A 88 4.81 12.42 -14.20
C PHE A 88 5.96 12.61 -15.21
N VAL A 89 6.84 11.63 -15.36
CA VAL A 89 8.01 11.71 -16.28
C VAL A 89 7.63 11.24 -17.69
N ASP A 90 7.81 12.11 -18.69
CA ASP A 90 7.73 11.85 -20.12
C ASP A 90 9.09 12.01 -20.79
N ASP A 91 9.54 10.99 -21.53
CA ASP A 91 10.84 10.96 -22.24
C ASP A 91 12.04 11.47 -21.41
N GLY A 92 12.12 11.06 -20.14
CA GLY A 92 13.18 11.50 -19.23
C GLY A 92 13.01 12.94 -18.73
N SER A 93 11.84 13.55 -18.90
CA SER A 93 11.54 14.91 -18.44
C SER A 93 10.25 14.97 -17.61
N ILE A 94 10.16 15.87 -16.64
CA ILE A 94 8.99 16.08 -15.78
C ILE A 94 8.56 17.53 -15.85
N GLU A 95 7.25 17.79 -15.87
CA GLU A 95 6.79 19.17 -15.99
C GLU A 95 6.96 19.97 -14.68
N GLN A 96 7.24 21.27 -14.80
CA GLN A 96 7.34 22.16 -13.64
C GLN A 96 6.03 22.25 -12.83
N LYS A 97 4.87 22.04 -13.46
CA LYS A 97 3.57 21.97 -12.78
C LYS A 97 3.50 20.73 -11.85
N ASP A 98 4.05 19.60 -12.28
CA ASP A 98 4.03 18.34 -11.55
C ASP A 98 5.06 18.33 -10.42
N ILE A 99 6.21 18.98 -10.63
CA ILE A 99 7.17 19.30 -9.55
C ILE A 99 6.49 20.11 -8.44
N THR A 100 5.72 21.13 -8.81
CA THR A 100 5.01 21.98 -7.83
C THR A 100 3.94 21.18 -7.10
N PHE A 101 3.18 20.35 -7.81
CA PHE A 101 2.18 19.46 -7.23
C PHE A 101 2.78 18.48 -6.21
N LEU A 102 3.89 17.80 -6.57
CA LEU A 102 4.59 16.88 -5.68
C LEU A 102 5.16 17.60 -4.45
N ALA A 103 5.69 18.80 -4.63
CA ALA A 103 6.21 19.63 -3.54
C ALA A 103 5.13 19.95 -2.51
N GLU A 104 3.95 20.38 -2.96
CA GLU A 104 2.80 20.64 -2.09
C GLU A 104 2.32 19.38 -1.37
N ARG A 105 2.16 18.27 -2.10
CA ARG A 105 1.68 16.98 -1.58
C ARG A 105 2.53 16.47 -0.43
N TYR A 106 3.86 16.56 -0.56
CA TYR A 106 4.80 16.11 0.46
C TYR A 106 5.20 17.20 1.46
N SER A 107 4.65 18.41 1.33
CA SER A 107 5.01 19.57 2.16
C SER A 107 6.52 19.86 2.15
N VAL A 108 7.11 19.82 0.96
CA VAL A 108 8.54 20.10 0.70
C VAL A 108 8.69 21.21 -0.33
N GLY A 109 9.89 21.77 -0.46
CA GLY A 109 10.22 22.73 -1.52
C GLY A 109 10.32 22.05 -2.89
N SER A 110 9.97 22.79 -3.96
CA SER A 110 10.13 22.33 -5.35
C SER A 110 11.58 21.92 -5.66
N GLU A 111 12.56 22.59 -5.06
CA GLU A 111 13.98 22.26 -5.22
C GLU A 111 14.33 20.87 -4.66
N PHE A 112 13.65 20.43 -3.60
CA PHE A 112 13.82 19.08 -3.06
C PHE A 112 13.36 18.01 -4.07
N ILE A 113 12.22 18.23 -4.71
CA ILE A 113 11.70 17.34 -5.77
C ILE A 113 12.61 17.38 -7.00
N LYS A 114 13.09 18.56 -7.41
CA LYS A 114 14.05 18.70 -8.52
C LYS A 114 15.34 17.94 -8.27
N ASN A 115 15.87 18.00 -7.04
CA ASN A 115 17.06 17.24 -6.66
C ASN A 115 16.84 15.72 -6.74
N ILE A 116 15.65 15.23 -6.33
CA ILE A 116 15.29 13.82 -6.51
C ILE A 116 15.25 13.50 -8.01
N CYS A 117 14.56 14.31 -8.81
CA CYS A 117 14.48 14.12 -10.26
C CYS A 117 15.86 14.04 -10.92
N SER A 118 16.78 14.94 -10.57
CA SER A 118 18.15 14.95 -11.07
C SER A 118 18.94 13.70 -10.69
N VAL A 119 18.80 13.20 -9.45
CA VAL A 119 19.45 11.95 -9.00
C VAL A 119 18.99 10.74 -9.82
N TYR A 120 17.74 10.74 -10.27
CA TYR A 120 17.16 9.70 -11.11
C TYR A 120 17.25 9.99 -12.63
N GLY A 121 17.93 11.08 -13.01
CA GLY A 121 18.20 11.40 -14.41
C GLY A 121 17.04 12.04 -15.18
N TYR A 122 16.13 12.76 -14.49
CA TYR A 122 15.00 13.44 -15.12
C TYR A 122 15.22 14.96 -15.28
N ASP A 123 14.96 15.49 -16.47
CA ASP A 123 14.98 16.92 -16.82
C ASP A 123 13.65 17.63 -16.49
N VAL A 124 13.61 18.95 -16.33
CA VAL A 124 12.36 19.69 -16.04
C VAL A 124 11.92 20.52 -17.24
N VAL A 125 10.67 20.35 -17.71
CA VAL A 125 10.13 20.97 -18.95
C VAL A 125 8.78 21.67 -18.74
N GLU A 126 8.31 22.43 -19.74
CA GLU A 126 7.04 23.17 -19.73
C GLU A 126 6.22 22.87 -21.01
N HIS A 127 5.31 21.88 -21.04
CA HIS A 127 4.32 21.67 -22.13
C HIS A 127 3.17 20.71 -21.75
N VAL A 128 1.98 20.82 -22.37
CA VAL A 128 0.72 20.10 -22.00
C VAL A 128 0.04 19.45 -23.23
N SER A 129 -0.67 18.30 -23.10
CA SER A 129 -1.49 17.70 -24.19
C SER A 129 -2.84 17.06 -23.75
N GLU A 130 -3.68 16.63 -24.73
CA GLU A 130 -5.15 16.41 -24.63
C GLU A 130 -5.65 14.94 -24.86
N LYS A 131 -6.91 14.68 -24.47
CA LYS A 131 -7.58 13.38 -24.16
C LYS A 131 -8.12 12.51 -25.32
N PHE A 132 -8.16 11.19 -25.09
CA PHE A 132 -8.86 10.14 -25.87
C PHE A 132 -9.75 9.20 -25.00
N LYS A 133 -10.62 8.38 -25.61
CA LYS A 133 -11.62 7.48 -24.97
C LYS A 133 -11.55 6.03 -25.51
N SER A 134 -11.74 5.00 -24.67
CA SER A 134 -11.72 3.55 -25.02
C SER A 134 -12.78 2.70 -24.26
N GLU A 135 -12.89 1.40 -24.59
CA GLU A 135 -14.10 0.54 -24.54
C GLU A 135 -14.04 -0.71 -23.59
N PHE A 136 -13.15 -0.77 -22.59
CA PHE A 136 -12.92 -1.98 -21.76
C PHE A 136 -12.63 -1.68 -20.27
N SER A 137 -13.48 -2.14 -19.34
CA SER A 137 -13.40 -1.74 -17.92
C SER A 137 -12.89 -2.78 -16.92
N LEU A 138 -12.27 -2.32 -15.83
CA LEU A 138 -11.83 -3.11 -14.66
C LEU A 138 -12.95 -3.99 -14.08
N GLU A 139 -14.20 -3.51 -14.12
CA GLU A 139 -15.35 -4.24 -13.57
C GLU A 139 -15.60 -5.59 -14.27
N LYS A 140 -15.11 -5.77 -15.51
CA LYS A 140 -15.19 -7.06 -16.21
C LYS A 140 -14.30 -8.15 -15.57
N LEU A 141 -13.30 -7.78 -14.77
CA LEU A 141 -12.43 -8.72 -14.05
C LEU A 141 -13.01 -9.18 -12.71
N LYS A 142 -14.07 -8.54 -12.22
CA LYS A 142 -14.63 -8.81 -10.89
C LYS A 142 -15.28 -10.21 -10.81
N PRO A 143 -14.92 -11.06 -9.83
CA PRO A 143 -15.52 -12.38 -9.68
C PRO A 143 -16.96 -12.29 -9.17
N LYS A 144 -17.76 -13.32 -9.42
CA LYS A 144 -19.17 -13.37 -9.03
C LYS A 144 -19.33 -13.38 -7.52
N ALA A 145 -18.48 -14.14 -6.82
CA ALA A 145 -18.46 -14.25 -5.37
C ALA A 145 -17.69 -13.11 -4.65
N TYR A 146 -17.42 -11.97 -5.31
CA TYR A 146 -16.56 -10.90 -4.80
C TYR A 146 -16.83 -10.51 -3.34
N LEU A 147 -18.10 -10.23 -2.98
CA LEU A 147 -18.45 -9.78 -1.62
C LEU A 147 -18.17 -10.86 -0.57
N PHE A 148 -18.46 -12.12 -0.90
CA PHE A 148 -18.21 -13.25 -0.01
C PHE A 148 -16.70 -13.43 0.25
N ILE A 149 -15.90 -13.39 -0.83
CA ILE A 149 -14.46 -13.51 -0.75
C ILE A 149 -13.86 -12.33 0.04
N GLN A 150 -14.35 -11.11 -0.20
CA GLN A 150 -13.86 -9.90 0.45
C GLN A 150 -13.96 -9.94 1.97
N GLU A 151 -15.09 -10.42 2.51
CA GLU A 151 -15.25 -10.54 3.97
C GLU A 151 -14.27 -11.54 4.58
N THR A 152 -14.01 -12.64 3.89
CA THR A 152 -13.10 -13.69 4.36
C THR A 152 -11.64 -13.24 4.22
N GLN A 153 -11.30 -12.53 3.14
CA GLN A 153 -9.99 -11.91 2.93
C GLN A 153 -9.66 -10.85 3.99
N LYS A 154 -10.64 -10.09 4.47
CA LYS A 154 -10.41 -9.12 5.55
C LYS A 154 -9.87 -9.78 6.81
N ALA A 155 -10.38 -10.96 7.17
CA ALA A 155 -9.88 -11.72 8.31
C ALA A 155 -8.45 -12.25 8.10
N ILE A 156 -8.07 -12.58 6.86
CA ILE A 156 -6.68 -12.94 6.50
C ILE A 156 -5.76 -11.73 6.75
N ASN A 157 -6.15 -10.56 6.28
CA ASN A 157 -5.36 -9.33 6.43
C ASN A 157 -5.19 -8.93 7.91
N GLU A 158 -6.21 -9.18 8.75
CA GLU A 158 -6.15 -8.95 10.21
C GLU A 158 -5.12 -9.88 10.91
N LEU A 159 -4.76 -11.00 10.28
CA LEU A 159 -3.68 -11.89 10.73
C LEU A 159 -2.31 -11.51 10.16
N GLY A 160 -2.22 -10.45 9.35
CA GLY A 160 -0.97 -9.99 8.74
C GLY A 160 -0.56 -10.75 7.48
N ALA A 161 -1.40 -11.65 6.96
CA ALA A 161 -1.19 -12.32 5.68
C ALA A 161 -1.84 -11.55 4.53
N SER A 162 -1.23 -11.63 3.34
CA SER A 162 -1.69 -10.96 2.12
C SER A 162 -2.76 -11.73 1.35
N SER A 163 -2.78 -13.06 1.49
CA SER A 163 -3.69 -13.97 0.80
C SER A 163 -3.88 -15.28 1.58
N LEU A 164 -4.81 -16.13 1.14
CA LEU A 164 -4.98 -17.46 1.72
C LEU A 164 -3.72 -18.32 1.51
N MET A 165 -3.06 -18.18 0.37
CA MET A 165 -1.82 -18.90 0.05
C MET A 165 -0.70 -18.51 1.02
N ASP A 166 -0.51 -17.21 1.24
CA ASP A 166 0.45 -16.66 2.20
C ASP A 166 0.16 -17.13 3.64
N LEU A 167 -1.12 -17.15 4.03
CA LEU A 167 -1.55 -17.68 5.34
C LEU A 167 -1.21 -19.17 5.50
N LEU A 168 -1.45 -19.98 4.45
CA LEU A 168 -1.20 -21.42 4.47
C LEU A 168 0.29 -21.76 4.39
N ALA A 169 1.10 -20.91 3.74
CA ALA A 169 2.56 -21.04 3.69
C ALA A 169 3.24 -20.63 5.01
N SER A 170 2.57 -19.85 5.87
CA SER A 170 3.12 -19.42 7.15
C SER A 170 3.27 -20.58 8.13
N LEU A 171 4.50 -21.07 8.34
CA LEU A 171 4.81 -22.12 9.30
C LEU A 171 4.39 -21.78 10.74
N GLU A 172 4.42 -20.50 11.12
CA GLU A 172 3.97 -20.04 12.43
C GLU A 172 2.46 -20.28 12.63
N ILE A 173 1.66 -20.04 11.58
CA ILE A 173 0.21 -20.12 11.62
C ILE A 173 -0.27 -21.52 11.22
N SER A 174 0.03 -21.96 10.00
CA SER A 174 -0.39 -23.26 9.46
C SER A 174 0.44 -24.42 10.03
N GLY A 175 1.76 -24.24 10.13
CA GLY A 175 2.69 -25.33 10.44
C GLY A 175 2.72 -26.42 9.36
N LEU A 176 2.28 -26.08 8.14
CA LEU A 176 2.31 -26.95 6.98
C LEU A 176 3.55 -26.65 6.15
N GLU A 177 4.28 -27.69 5.77
CA GLU A 177 5.37 -27.60 4.80
C GLU A 177 4.84 -27.89 3.39
N ILE A 178 3.82 -27.13 2.98
CA ILE A 178 3.21 -27.25 1.65
C ILE A 178 3.27 -25.89 0.94
N ILE A 179 3.48 -25.95 -0.37
CA ILE A 179 3.44 -24.77 -1.23
C ILE A 179 2.05 -24.76 -1.87
N ILE A 180 1.22 -23.79 -1.50
CA ILE A 180 -0.06 -23.52 -2.17
C ILE A 180 0.16 -22.32 -3.08
N ASP A 181 -0.15 -22.48 -4.36
CA ASP A 181 -0.07 -21.45 -5.39
C ASP A 181 -1.35 -21.43 -6.26
N GLU A 182 -1.36 -20.56 -7.27
CA GLU A 182 -2.50 -20.35 -8.16
C GLU A 182 -2.91 -21.60 -8.96
N SER A 183 -1.99 -22.55 -9.14
CA SER A 183 -2.21 -23.80 -9.86
C SER A 183 -2.68 -24.94 -8.95
N THR A 184 -2.66 -24.72 -7.63
CA THR A 184 -2.97 -25.77 -6.66
C THR A 184 -4.42 -26.26 -6.80
N PRO A 185 -4.64 -27.58 -6.91
CA PRO A 185 -5.97 -28.14 -6.98
C PRO A 185 -6.84 -27.79 -5.78
N LYS A 186 -8.13 -27.55 -6.04
CA LYS A 186 -9.13 -27.20 -5.02
C LYS A 186 -9.14 -28.16 -3.82
N ASP A 187 -8.99 -29.45 -4.09
CA ASP A 187 -9.05 -30.49 -3.05
C ASP A 187 -7.84 -30.42 -2.10
N GLU A 188 -6.68 -30.02 -2.61
CA GLU A 188 -5.48 -29.81 -1.80
C GLU A 188 -5.60 -28.55 -0.93
N VAL A 189 -6.21 -27.48 -1.47
CA VAL A 189 -6.55 -26.28 -0.69
C VAL A 189 -7.55 -26.62 0.43
N LEU A 190 -8.58 -27.43 0.13
CA LEU A 190 -9.56 -27.90 1.11
C LEU A 190 -8.91 -28.75 2.21
N TRP A 191 -7.98 -29.63 1.84
CA TRP A 191 -7.21 -30.41 2.80
C TRP A 191 -6.35 -29.52 3.72
N ALA A 192 -5.65 -28.53 3.15
CA ALA A 192 -4.84 -27.59 3.91
C ALA A 192 -5.68 -26.77 4.91
N LEU A 193 -6.88 -26.34 4.51
CA LEU A 193 -7.84 -25.64 5.37
C LEU A 193 -8.33 -26.54 6.52
N ALA A 194 -8.63 -27.81 6.24
CA ALA A 194 -9.06 -28.76 7.27
C ALA A 194 -7.95 -29.01 8.30
N GLU A 195 -6.70 -29.08 7.86
CA GLU A 195 -5.55 -29.28 8.75
C GLU A 195 -5.27 -28.02 9.61
N LEU A 196 -5.39 -26.83 9.02
CA LEU A 196 -5.34 -25.57 9.75
C LEU A 196 -6.45 -25.50 10.82
N GLU A 197 -7.68 -25.85 10.46
CA GLU A 197 -8.81 -25.89 11.39
C GLU A 197 -8.58 -26.88 12.53
N ARG A 198 -8.08 -28.09 12.23
CA ARG A 198 -7.75 -29.12 13.21
C ARG A 198 -6.68 -28.65 14.20
N LYS A 199 -5.65 -27.96 13.72
CA LYS A 199 -4.58 -27.39 14.57
C LYS A 199 -5.13 -26.32 15.51
N TRP A 200 -5.85 -25.35 14.97
CA TRP A 200 -6.36 -24.21 15.72
C TRP A 200 -7.59 -24.53 16.58
N GLY A 201 -8.31 -25.61 16.27
CA GLY A 201 -9.40 -26.13 17.09
C GLY A 201 -8.97 -26.52 18.50
N LYS A 202 -7.70 -26.93 18.67
CA LYS A 202 -7.11 -27.31 19.96
C LYS A 202 -6.72 -26.13 20.86
N ILE A 203 -6.71 -24.90 20.33
CA ILE A 203 -6.34 -23.70 21.09
C ILE A 203 -7.55 -23.21 21.90
N PRO A 204 -7.42 -22.86 23.19
CA PRO A 204 -8.52 -22.36 24.00
C PRO A 204 -8.99 -20.97 23.53
N ALA A 205 -10.31 -20.75 23.51
CA ALA A 205 -10.92 -19.52 23.00
C ALA A 205 -10.63 -18.26 23.86
N ASN A 206 -10.41 -18.44 25.16
CA ASN A 206 -10.23 -17.34 26.12
C ASN A 206 -8.75 -17.05 26.45
N GLY A 207 -7.81 -17.61 25.68
CA GLY A 207 -6.36 -17.42 25.88
C GLY A 207 -5.79 -16.26 25.07
N SER A 208 -4.48 -16.01 25.22
CA SER A 208 -3.75 -14.96 24.49
C SER A 208 -3.82 -15.08 22.96
N LYS A 209 -4.14 -16.26 22.43
CA LYS A 209 -4.36 -16.54 21.00
C LYS A 209 -5.84 -16.63 20.60
N GLY A 210 -6.77 -16.24 21.49
CA GLY A 210 -8.22 -16.38 21.27
C GLY A 210 -8.75 -15.60 20.07
N SER A 211 -8.29 -14.36 19.89
CA SER A 211 -8.65 -13.54 18.71
C SER A 211 -8.11 -14.14 17.41
N GLN A 212 -6.85 -14.58 17.37
CA GLN A 212 -6.27 -15.25 16.21
C GLN A 212 -7.05 -16.52 15.83
N LYS A 213 -7.45 -17.32 16.83
CA LYS A 213 -8.32 -18.48 16.62
C LYS A 213 -9.64 -18.10 15.97
N ALA A 214 -10.30 -17.03 16.46
CA ALA A 214 -11.59 -16.59 15.91
C ALA A 214 -11.46 -16.19 14.43
N HIS A 215 -10.40 -15.47 14.05
CA HIS A 215 -10.14 -15.13 12.64
C HIS A 215 -9.88 -16.40 11.81
N ILE A 216 -9.07 -17.34 12.29
CA ILE A 216 -8.75 -18.59 11.57
C ILE A 216 -9.98 -19.48 11.40
N SER A 217 -10.82 -19.62 12.42
CA SER A 217 -12.10 -20.34 12.30
C SER A 217 -13.02 -19.69 11.27
N ARG A 218 -13.08 -18.34 11.22
CA ARG A 218 -13.86 -17.61 10.21
C ARG A 218 -13.31 -17.85 8.80
N ILE A 219 -11.98 -17.83 8.64
CA ILE A 219 -11.31 -18.09 7.36
C ILE A 219 -11.59 -19.53 6.88
N CYS A 220 -11.39 -20.53 7.75
CA CYS A 220 -11.62 -21.94 7.42
C CYS A 220 -13.09 -22.19 7.03
N ALA A 221 -14.04 -21.69 7.82
CA ALA A 221 -15.46 -21.81 7.51
C ALA A 221 -15.84 -21.09 6.21
N GLY A 222 -15.32 -19.87 6.00
CA GLY A 222 -15.55 -19.07 4.80
C GLY A 222 -15.06 -19.75 3.54
N PHE A 223 -13.76 -20.11 3.49
CA PHE A 223 -13.18 -20.73 2.30
C PHE A 223 -13.68 -22.17 2.07
N THR A 224 -13.93 -22.95 3.11
CA THR A 224 -14.53 -24.29 2.94
C THR A 224 -15.91 -24.19 2.32
N LYS A 225 -16.72 -23.22 2.75
CA LYS A 225 -18.04 -22.96 2.14
C LYS A 225 -17.89 -22.49 0.69
N PHE A 226 -16.99 -21.54 0.43
CA PHE A 226 -16.74 -21.05 -0.92
C PHE A 226 -16.30 -22.14 -1.89
N LEU A 227 -15.31 -22.96 -1.51
CA LEU A 227 -14.72 -24.00 -2.36
C LEU A 227 -15.63 -25.22 -2.56
N LYS A 228 -16.71 -25.36 -1.78
CA LYS A 228 -17.78 -26.32 -2.10
C LYS A 228 -18.49 -25.96 -3.39
N ASP A 229 -18.83 -24.68 -3.53
CA ASP A 229 -19.72 -24.20 -4.59
C ASP A 229 -18.96 -23.52 -5.74
N ASN A 230 -17.69 -23.15 -5.54
CA ASN A 230 -16.90 -22.36 -6.49
C ASN A 230 -15.50 -22.95 -6.70
N PRO A 231 -14.86 -22.73 -7.86
CA PRO A 231 -13.49 -23.13 -8.10
C PRO A 231 -12.50 -22.22 -7.38
N PHE A 232 -11.31 -22.73 -7.03
CA PHE A 232 -10.24 -21.93 -6.44
C PHE A 232 -9.76 -20.82 -7.39
N SER A 233 -9.86 -21.03 -8.71
CA SER A 233 -9.54 -20.01 -9.71
C SER A 233 -10.40 -18.74 -9.60
N GLU A 234 -11.62 -18.81 -9.04
CA GLU A 234 -12.43 -17.62 -8.78
C GLU A 234 -11.87 -16.78 -7.61
N TYR A 235 -11.16 -17.42 -6.66
CA TYR A 235 -10.38 -16.70 -5.64
C TYR A 235 -9.13 -16.06 -6.25
N ILE A 236 -8.44 -16.73 -7.18
CA ILE A 236 -7.32 -16.13 -7.91
C ILE A 236 -7.80 -14.92 -8.72
N GLN A 237 -8.95 -15.04 -9.39
CA GLN A 237 -9.60 -13.91 -10.06
C GLN A 237 -9.89 -12.74 -9.10
N TYR A 238 -10.32 -13.02 -7.86
CA TYR A 238 -10.49 -11.99 -6.84
C TYR A 238 -9.17 -11.27 -6.50
N LEU A 239 -8.08 -12.02 -6.33
CA LEU A 239 -6.77 -11.45 -6.03
C LEU A 239 -6.29 -10.57 -7.20
N ASN A 240 -6.43 -11.06 -8.43
CA ASN A 240 -6.10 -10.32 -9.64
C ASN A 240 -6.91 -9.03 -9.78
N TYR A 241 -8.24 -9.10 -9.56
CA TYR A 241 -9.10 -7.92 -9.57
C TYR A 241 -8.65 -6.88 -8.52
N ASN A 242 -8.38 -7.29 -7.27
CA ASN A 242 -7.96 -6.33 -6.24
C ASN A 242 -6.55 -5.80 -6.45
N GLY A 243 -5.64 -6.61 -6.98
CA GLY A 243 -4.30 -6.19 -7.38
C GLY A 243 -4.37 -5.11 -8.46
N ALA A 244 -5.09 -5.39 -9.55
CA ALA A 244 -5.31 -4.43 -10.63
C ALA A 244 -6.01 -3.16 -10.14
N LYS A 245 -7.06 -3.31 -9.30
CA LYS A 245 -7.75 -2.18 -8.68
C LYS A 245 -6.81 -1.34 -7.83
N SER A 246 -5.94 -1.96 -7.04
CA SER A 246 -4.96 -1.24 -6.20
C SER A 246 -3.97 -0.44 -7.04
N VAL A 247 -3.50 -1.00 -8.17
CA VAL A 247 -2.64 -0.28 -9.12
C VAL A 247 -3.36 0.96 -9.67
N LEU A 248 -4.62 0.82 -10.09
CA LEU A 248 -5.40 1.93 -10.65
C LEU A 248 -5.79 2.97 -9.59
N ASP A 249 -6.21 2.55 -8.39
CA ASP A 249 -6.59 3.44 -7.30
C ASP A 249 -5.43 4.34 -6.87
N LYS A 250 -4.17 3.88 -7.00
CA LYS A 250 -2.99 4.74 -6.79
C LYS A 250 -3.00 5.95 -7.73
N LEU A 251 -3.37 5.81 -9.00
CA LEU A 251 -3.43 6.93 -9.94
C LEU A 251 -4.43 8.01 -9.48
N SER A 252 -5.61 7.58 -9.04
CA SER A 252 -6.63 8.52 -8.54
C SER A 252 -6.24 9.18 -7.21
N ASN A 253 -5.57 8.44 -6.32
CA ASN A 253 -5.08 8.96 -5.04
C ASN A 253 -3.89 9.92 -5.22
N ILE A 254 -3.12 9.78 -6.30
CA ILE A 254 -2.05 10.70 -6.65
C ILE A 254 -2.64 11.99 -7.25
N GLY A 255 -3.84 11.98 -7.82
CA GLY A 255 -4.49 13.18 -8.36
C GLY A 255 -3.96 13.59 -9.74
N VAL A 256 -3.31 12.66 -10.44
CA VAL A 256 -2.75 12.86 -11.79
C VAL A 256 -3.86 13.23 -12.77
N LYS A 257 -3.66 14.27 -13.58
CA LYS A 257 -4.61 14.70 -14.61
C LYS A 257 -4.29 14.18 -16.01
N GLU A 258 -3.05 13.78 -16.26
CA GLU A 258 -2.54 13.26 -17.52
C GLU A 258 -1.42 12.27 -17.23
N LEU A 259 -1.47 11.08 -17.85
CA LEU A 259 -0.41 10.08 -17.77
C LEU A 259 0.62 10.31 -18.86
N THR A 260 1.89 10.12 -18.53
CA THR A 260 2.97 10.08 -19.51
C THR A 260 3.05 8.71 -20.21
N PRO A 261 3.69 8.58 -21.39
CA PRO A 261 3.94 7.31 -22.06
C PRO A 261 4.63 6.27 -21.15
N ASN A 262 5.59 6.70 -20.33
CA ASN A 262 6.26 5.82 -19.37
C ASN A 262 5.33 5.41 -18.22
N ALA A 263 4.49 6.32 -17.72
CA ALA A 263 3.47 5.99 -16.73
C ALA A 263 2.46 4.98 -17.27
N VAL A 264 2.07 5.12 -18.54
CA VAL A 264 1.25 4.13 -19.25
C VAL A 264 1.98 2.81 -19.31
N ASN A 265 3.18 2.75 -19.87
CA ASN A 265 3.94 1.49 -20.01
C ASN A 265 4.18 0.79 -18.66
N SER A 266 4.54 1.55 -17.62
CA SER A 266 4.74 1.04 -16.26
C SER A 266 3.45 0.51 -15.64
N THR A 267 2.36 1.27 -15.78
CA THR A 267 1.05 0.87 -15.24
C THR A 267 0.49 -0.32 -16.00
N VAL A 268 0.60 -0.35 -17.33
CA VAL A 268 0.21 -1.48 -18.19
C VAL A 268 1.03 -2.71 -17.84
N SER A 269 2.34 -2.58 -17.63
CA SER A 269 3.19 -3.71 -17.23
C SER A 269 2.76 -4.29 -15.89
N LYS A 270 2.49 -3.43 -14.89
CA LYS A 270 1.96 -3.85 -13.58
C LYS A 270 0.56 -4.45 -13.67
N LEU A 271 -0.30 -3.89 -14.52
CA LEU A 271 -1.64 -4.43 -14.74
C LEU A 271 -1.59 -5.77 -15.46
N ALA A 272 -0.63 -5.98 -16.36
CA ALA A 272 -0.43 -7.22 -17.10
C ALA A 272 -0.17 -8.40 -16.17
N GLU A 273 0.50 -8.18 -15.03
CA GLU A 273 0.67 -9.20 -13.96
C GLU A 273 -0.67 -9.79 -13.49
N PHE A 274 -1.75 -9.01 -13.53
CA PHE A 274 -3.08 -9.41 -13.08
C PHE A 274 -4.01 -9.87 -14.22
N VAL A 275 -3.55 -9.82 -15.47
CA VAL A 275 -4.32 -10.25 -16.65
C VAL A 275 -3.54 -11.23 -17.52
N GLU A 276 -2.84 -12.18 -16.88
CA GLU A 276 -2.14 -13.29 -17.55
C GLU A 276 -1.04 -12.79 -18.52
N GLY A 277 -0.42 -11.65 -18.23
CA GLY A 277 0.59 -11.03 -19.09
C GLY A 277 0.04 -10.35 -20.35
N ASP A 278 -1.29 -10.24 -20.49
CA ASP A 278 -1.93 -9.63 -21.66
C ASP A 278 -1.84 -8.09 -21.61
N MET A 279 -0.77 -7.57 -22.22
CA MET A 279 -0.51 -6.14 -22.33
C MET A 279 -1.66 -5.37 -23.02
N GLY A 280 -2.35 -6.01 -23.97
CA GLY A 280 -3.48 -5.39 -24.66
C GLY A 280 -4.70 -5.21 -23.76
N LYS A 281 -5.03 -6.22 -22.95
CA LYS A 281 -6.08 -6.10 -21.93
C LYS A 281 -5.70 -5.11 -20.84
N ALA A 282 -4.46 -5.13 -20.39
CA ALA A 282 -3.94 -4.21 -19.37
C ALA A 282 -4.03 -2.74 -19.83
N LEU A 283 -3.63 -2.45 -21.06
CA LEU A 283 -3.75 -1.12 -21.66
C LEU A 283 -5.20 -0.65 -21.71
N ARG A 284 -6.10 -1.51 -22.19
CA ARG A 284 -7.52 -1.18 -22.29
C ARG A 284 -8.17 -0.89 -20.94
N ILE A 285 -7.82 -1.66 -19.90
CA ILE A 285 -8.28 -1.42 -18.53
C ILE A 285 -7.80 -0.05 -18.02
N LEU A 286 -6.54 0.30 -18.31
CA LEU A 286 -5.99 1.61 -17.95
C LEU A 286 -6.72 2.75 -18.67
N GLU A 287 -6.97 2.60 -19.96
CA GLU A 287 -7.69 3.61 -20.77
C GLU A 287 -9.10 3.88 -20.24
N ASP A 288 -9.87 2.84 -19.92
CA ASP A 288 -11.22 2.98 -19.35
C ASP A 288 -11.18 3.62 -17.96
N TYR A 289 -10.24 3.19 -17.11
CA TYR A 289 -10.07 3.79 -15.79
C TYR A 289 -9.75 5.29 -15.91
N CYS A 290 -8.80 5.66 -16.76
CA CYS A 290 -8.41 7.05 -17.02
C CYS A 290 -9.59 7.87 -17.55
N SER A 291 -10.33 7.33 -18.52
CA SER A 291 -11.56 7.92 -19.05
C SER A 291 -12.59 8.17 -17.94
N SER A 292 -12.84 7.17 -17.07
CA SER A 292 -13.81 7.27 -15.97
C SER A 292 -13.41 8.27 -14.87
N LYS A 293 -12.10 8.47 -14.67
CA LYS A 293 -11.53 9.37 -13.66
C LYS A 293 -11.15 10.74 -14.22
N GLY A 294 -11.33 10.96 -15.52
CA GLY A 294 -10.95 12.21 -16.17
C GLY A 294 -9.44 12.42 -16.24
N ILE A 295 -8.64 11.34 -16.26
CA ILE A 295 -7.20 11.35 -16.46
C ILE A 295 -6.93 11.22 -17.98
N SER A 296 -6.07 12.07 -18.54
CA SER A 296 -5.67 12.01 -19.94
C SER A 296 -4.64 10.90 -20.20
N MET A 297 -4.70 10.26 -21.37
CA MET A 297 -3.69 9.32 -21.88
C MET A 297 -2.81 10.04 -22.92
N PRO A 298 -1.53 9.67 -23.06
CA PRO A 298 -0.61 10.28 -24.03
C PRO A 298 -0.94 9.85 -25.47
N THR A 299 -0.56 10.66 -26.45
CA THR A 299 -0.95 10.53 -27.88
C THR A 299 -0.18 9.48 -28.67
N ARG A 300 0.92 8.93 -28.13
CA ARG A 300 1.70 7.84 -28.72
C ARG A 300 2.05 6.82 -27.65
N ILE A 301 1.71 5.56 -27.91
CA ILE A 301 2.18 4.37 -27.19
C ILE A 301 3.09 3.60 -28.15
#